data_AF-D0N9E4-F1
#
_entry.id   AF-D0N9E4-F1
#
_cell.length_a   1.000
_cell.length_b   1.000
_cell.length_c   1.000
_cell.angle_alpha   90.00
_cell.angle_beta   90.00
_cell.angle_gamma   90.00
#
_symmetry.space_group_name_H-M   'P 1'
#
loop_
_entity.id
_entity.type
_entity.pdbx_description
1 polymer ?
#
loop_
_entity_poly.entity_id
_entity_poly.type
_entity_poly.pdbx_seq_one_letter_code
_entity_poly.pdbx_strand_id
1 'polypeptide(L)'
;MDHYAGKPVVQALRSYLQLNTATLNPIWNSNNIQDIHIEMTETATLQHRVSYFDSSGIIRDVMVNHLQLLLNVAYDEYAAHYEAEMSQRSDESDNFTPTAAWIELTSSLDEWRDTSFRLAAAKATAERQLSITVAFNSGVFQDQQCTLTVIIQRALNVDASEAHRIEWSCDVSEVLPDLQLPKGWKYVEADDHRVVIPQRSEHATAAWELGDEASACVDTVDSSGPCS
;
A
#
# COMPACT_ATOMS: atom_id res chain seq x y z
N MET A 1 -1.12 -3.49 16.71
CA MET A 1 -0.94 -4.36 15.52
C MET A 1 -1.68 -3.70 14.38
N ASP A 2 -1.14 -3.76 13.18
CA ASP A 2 -1.74 -3.16 11.98
C ASP A 2 -2.41 -4.24 11.13
N HIS A 3 -3.69 -4.09 10.82
CA HIS A 3 -4.47 -5.09 10.09
C HIS A 3 -4.08 -5.18 8.60
N TYR A 4 -3.46 -4.14 8.02
CA TYR A 4 -2.95 -4.19 6.65
C TYR A 4 -1.83 -5.21 6.48
N ALA A 5 -1.07 -5.50 7.55
CA ALA A 5 -0.07 -6.56 7.53
C ALA A 5 -0.68 -7.94 7.24
N GLY A 6 -1.94 -8.16 7.61
CA GLY A 6 -2.65 -9.42 7.39
C GLY A 6 -3.25 -9.57 5.99
N LYS A 7 -3.29 -8.51 5.18
CA LYS A 7 -3.92 -8.56 3.85
C LYS A 7 -3.10 -9.47 2.92
N PRO A 8 -3.73 -10.46 2.26
CA PRO A 8 -3.02 -11.38 1.38
C PRO A 8 -2.23 -10.73 0.25
N VAL A 9 -2.65 -9.57 -0.27
CA VAL A 9 -1.84 -8.83 -1.26
C VAL A 9 -0.56 -8.28 -0.68
N VAL A 10 -0.57 -7.81 0.57
CA VAL A 10 0.63 -7.31 1.24
C VAL A 10 1.62 -8.47 1.47
N GLN A 11 1.12 -9.65 1.82
CA GLN A 11 1.93 -10.87 1.92
C GLN A 11 2.43 -11.36 0.56
N ALA A 12 1.61 -11.25 -0.48
CA ALA A 12 1.97 -11.58 -1.85
C ALA A 12 3.07 -10.65 -2.37
N LEU A 13 2.97 -9.35 -2.11
CA LEU A 13 4.01 -8.38 -2.46
C LEU A 13 5.34 -8.73 -1.79
N ARG A 14 5.33 -8.98 -0.48
CA ARG A 14 6.55 -9.44 0.24
C ARG A 14 7.15 -10.69 -0.39
N SER A 15 6.30 -11.67 -0.70
CA SER A 15 6.73 -12.91 -1.35
C SER A 15 7.29 -12.65 -2.75
N TYR A 16 6.66 -11.75 -3.52
CA TYR A 16 7.11 -11.38 -4.86
C TYR A 16 8.49 -10.71 -4.82
N LEU A 17 8.70 -9.73 -3.92
CA LEU A 17 9.99 -9.07 -3.75
C LEU A 17 11.07 -10.06 -3.27
N GLN A 18 10.74 -10.96 -2.35
CA GLN A 18 11.66 -11.97 -1.82
C GLN A 18 12.05 -13.03 -2.85
N LEU A 19 11.09 -13.54 -3.62
CA LEU A 19 11.36 -14.54 -4.66
C LEU A 19 12.23 -13.98 -5.79
N ASN A 20 12.12 -12.66 -6.03
CA ASN A 20 12.79 -11.98 -7.13
C ASN A 20 13.95 -11.09 -6.68
N THR A 21 14.43 -11.21 -5.45
CA THR A 21 15.52 -10.36 -4.90
C THR A 21 16.73 -10.34 -5.82
N ALA A 22 17.20 -11.50 -6.30
CA ALA A 22 18.37 -11.56 -7.17
C ALA A 22 18.18 -10.79 -8.50
N THR A 23 16.98 -10.82 -9.07
CA THR A 23 16.64 -10.15 -10.33
C THR A 23 16.36 -8.66 -10.12
N LEU A 24 15.76 -8.28 -8.98
CA LEU A 24 15.38 -6.90 -8.66
C LEU A 24 16.54 -6.07 -8.10
N ASN A 25 17.48 -6.67 -7.36
CA ASN A 25 18.60 -5.97 -6.71
C ASN A 25 19.35 -4.95 -7.60
N PRO A 26 19.64 -5.22 -8.90
CA PRO A 26 20.32 -4.25 -9.75
C PRO A 26 19.54 -2.94 -9.97
N ILE A 27 18.21 -2.99 -9.93
CA ILE A 27 17.33 -1.85 -10.23
C ILE A 27 16.58 -1.33 -8.98
N TRP A 28 16.59 -2.05 -7.88
CA TRP A 28 15.84 -1.69 -6.67
C TRP A 28 16.69 -0.82 -5.73
N ASN A 29 17.07 0.37 -6.20
CA ASN A 29 17.92 1.32 -5.49
C ASN A 29 17.71 2.77 -5.99
N SER A 30 18.25 3.76 -5.28
CA SER A 30 18.05 5.19 -5.60
C SER A 30 18.52 5.65 -6.97
N ASN A 31 19.49 4.98 -7.59
CA ASN A 31 19.93 5.34 -8.93
C ASN A 31 18.87 5.04 -9.99
N ASN A 32 17.97 4.10 -9.70
CA ASN A 32 17.00 3.57 -10.64
C ASN A 32 15.56 3.89 -10.23
N ILE A 33 15.26 4.04 -8.94
CA ILE A 33 13.94 4.38 -8.43
C ILE A 33 13.86 5.90 -8.20
N GLN A 34 12.94 6.54 -8.91
CA GLN A 34 12.67 7.97 -8.82
C GLN A 34 11.79 8.30 -7.61
N ASP A 35 10.66 7.59 -7.50
CA ASP A 35 9.69 7.84 -6.45
C ASP A 35 8.94 6.58 -6.03
N ILE A 36 8.64 6.50 -4.73
CA ILE A 36 7.75 5.50 -4.15
C ILE A 36 6.55 6.25 -3.57
N HIS A 37 5.38 6.04 -4.16
CA HIS A 37 4.14 6.70 -3.79
C HIS A 37 3.13 5.70 -3.24
N ILE A 38 2.53 6.01 -2.09
CA ILE A 38 1.47 5.21 -1.48
C ILE A 38 0.26 6.09 -1.27
N GLU A 39 -0.87 5.67 -1.83
CA GLU A 39 -2.11 6.41 -1.78
C GLU A 39 -3.22 5.56 -1.17
N MET A 40 -3.94 6.11 -0.20
CA MET A 40 -5.19 5.56 0.33
C MET A 40 -6.33 6.57 0.19
N THR A 41 -7.34 6.21 -0.57
CA THR A 41 -8.59 6.95 -0.69
C THR A 41 -9.76 6.12 -0.19
N GLU A 42 -10.67 6.75 0.53
CA GLU A 42 -11.90 6.12 1.00
C GLU A 42 -13.10 6.95 0.56
N THR A 43 -14.16 6.28 0.09
CA THR A 43 -15.47 6.90 -0.15
C THR A 43 -16.22 7.17 1.15
N ALA A 44 -15.91 6.42 2.20
CA ALA A 44 -16.51 6.58 3.51
C ALA A 44 -16.17 7.95 4.11
N THR A 45 -17.18 8.59 4.70
CA THR A 45 -17.00 9.78 5.53
C THR A 45 -16.67 9.36 6.97
N LEU A 46 -16.54 10.33 7.88
CA LEU A 46 -16.23 10.06 9.30
C LEU A 46 -17.35 9.35 10.05
N GLN A 47 -18.59 9.40 9.52
CA GLN A 47 -19.78 8.76 10.10
C GLN A 47 -19.87 8.95 11.63
N HIS A 48 -19.87 7.87 12.41
CA HIS A 48 -20.00 7.88 13.87
C HIS A 48 -18.67 8.13 14.60
N ARG A 49 -17.54 8.22 13.88
CA ARG A 49 -16.20 8.38 14.44
C ARG A 49 -15.72 9.84 14.49
N VAL A 50 -16.60 10.82 14.27
CA VAL A 50 -16.22 12.25 14.25
C VAL A 50 -15.46 12.66 15.50
N SER A 51 -15.93 12.27 16.69
CA SER A 51 -15.28 12.63 17.96
C SER A 51 -13.88 12.01 18.13
N TYR A 52 -13.68 10.78 17.66
CA TYR A 52 -12.37 10.15 17.61
C TYR A 52 -11.47 10.85 16.59
N PHE A 53 -11.99 11.04 15.38
CA PHE A 53 -11.23 11.58 14.26
C PHE A 53 -10.79 13.02 14.51
N ASP A 54 -11.59 13.83 15.20
CA ASP A 54 -11.25 15.22 15.54
C ASP A 54 -9.99 15.34 16.43
N SER A 55 -9.68 14.28 17.19
CA SER A 55 -8.46 14.21 17.99
C SER A 55 -7.27 13.59 17.24
N SER A 56 -7.52 12.80 16.20
CA SER A 56 -6.49 12.03 15.50
C SER A 56 -6.04 12.71 14.19
N GLY A 57 -7.00 13.12 13.37
CA GLY A 57 -6.80 13.49 11.96
C GLY A 57 -6.38 12.30 11.09
N ILE A 58 -6.34 12.52 9.77
CA ILE A 58 -5.99 11.48 8.79
C ILE A 58 -4.56 10.94 8.97
N ILE A 59 -3.63 11.79 9.43
CA ILE A 59 -2.23 11.43 9.63
C ILE A 59 -2.10 10.31 10.67
N ARG A 60 -2.76 10.45 11.83
CA ARG A 60 -2.70 9.42 12.90
C ARG A 60 -3.63 8.24 12.65
N ASP A 61 -4.75 8.45 11.96
CA ASP A 61 -5.71 7.37 11.65
C ASP A 61 -5.13 6.38 10.64
N VAL A 62 -4.39 6.87 9.62
CA VAL A 62 -4.00 6.06 8.45
C VAL A 62 -2.52 6.17 8.06
N MET A 63 -1.91 7.35 8.11
CA MET A 63 -0.58 7.54 7.51
C MET A 63 0.53 6.93 8.36
N VAL A 64 0.52 7.19 9.68
CA VAL A 64 1.56 6.75 10.63
C VAL A 64 1.56 5.24 10.86
N ASN A 65 0.41 4.58 10.68
CA ASN A 65 0.27 3.12 10.84
C ASN A 65 0.30 2.41 9.48
N HIS A 66 -0.78 2.51 8.71
CA HIS A 66 -1.04 1.69 7.54
C HIS A 66 -0.08 2.05 6.41
N LEU A 67 0.03 3.34 6.07
CA LEU A 67 0.92 3.75 4.97
C LEU A 67 2.38 3.57 5.33
N GLN A 68 2.77 3.81 6.59
CA GLN A 68 4.13 3.52 7.05
C GLN A 68 4.46 2.03 6.96
N LEU A 69 3.53 1.14 7.31
CA LEU A 69 3.75 -0.31 7.16
C LEU A 69 3.96 -0.68 5.69
N LEU A 70 3.17 -0.12 4.78
CA LEU A 70 3.30 -0.37 3.35
C LEU A 70 4.58 0.23 2.77
N LEU A 71 4.99 1.40 3.26
CA LEU A 71 6.28 2.00 2.93
C LEU A 71 7.40 1.05 3.30
N ASN A 72 7.38 0.49 4.51
CA ASN A 72 8.36 -0.51 4.92
C ASN A 72 8.31 -1.75 4.00
N VAL A 73 7.16 -2.19 3.51
CA VAL A 73 7.12 -3.32 2.56
C VAL A 73 7.75 -2.98 1.20
N ALA A 74 7.59 -1.75 0.71
CA ALA A 74 8.15 -1.32 -0.57
C ALA A 74 9.65 -0.97 -0.48
N TYR A 75 10.07 -0.49 0.67
CA TYR A 75 11.40 0.03 0.97
C TYR A 75 12.43 -1.05 1.29
N ASP A 76 12.02 -2.18 1.88
CA ASP A 76 12.90 -2.88 2.81
C ASP A 76 13.75 -4.05 2.27
N GLU A 77 15.06 -3.95 2.49
CA GLU A 77 15.93 -5.02 2.99
C GLU A 77 16.27 -4.71 4.49
N TYR A 78 15.51 -5.29 5.43
CA TYR A 78 15.59 -5.18 6.92
C TYR A 78 15.25 -3.85 7.63
N ALA A 79 13.97 -3.69 7.99
CA ALA A 79 13.42 -2.51 8.65
C ALA A 79 13.68 -2.61 10.15
N ALA A 80 14.84 -2.14 10.58
CA ALA A 80 15.13 -1.91 11.98
C ALA A 80 15.27 -0.41 12.27
N HIS A 81 14.38 0.05 13.16
CA HIS A 81 14.39 1.30 13.92
C HIS A 81 13.68 2.50 13.29
N TYR A 82 12.55 2.85 13.92
CA TYR A 82 12.23 4.24 14.20
C TYR A 82 11.61 4.35 15.61
N GLU A 83 12.15 5.25 16.42
CA GLU A 83 11.54 5.70 17.67
C GLU A 83 10.53 6.81 17.35
N ALA A 84 9.34 6.67 17.92
CA ALA A 84 8.29 7.67 17.81
C ALA A 84 8.47 8.73 18.90
N GLU A 85 8.77 9.96 18.52
CA GLU A 85 8.49 11.12 19.37
C GLU A 85 7.43 11.98 18.71
N MET A 86 6.27 12.15 19.36
CA MET A 86 5.49 13.39 19.30
C MET A 86 4.54 13.48 20.50
N SER A 87 4.87 14.37 21.44
CA SER A 87 3.94 14.85 22.47
C SER A 87 4.02 16.36 22.52
N GLN A 88 3.20 17.05 21.74
CA GLN A 88 2.77 18.41 22.06
C GLN A 88 1.29 18.55 21.72
N ARG A 89 0.47 18.75 22.76
CA ARG A 89 -0.91 19.24 22.66
C ARG A 89 -0.83 20.76 22.55
N SER A 90 -1.51 21.33 21.58
CA SER A 90 -1.81 22.76 21.51
C SER A 90 -3.31 22.97 21.78
N ASP A 91 -3.62 23.94 22.63
CA ASP A 91 -4.97 24.30 23.06
C ASP A 91 -5.88 24.79 21.92
N GLU A 92 -7.19 24.58 22.13
CA GLU A 92 -8.31 24.93 21.27
C GLU A 92 -8.35 26.41 20.85
N SER A 93 -8.24 26.66 19.55
CA SER A 93 -9.09 27.62 18.84
C SER A 93 -9.05 27.30 17.34
N ASP A 94 -10.23 27.04 16.75
CA ASP A 94 -10.46 26.52 15.39
C ASP A 94 -9.62 25.28 15.03
N ASN A 95 -9.99 24.14 15.63
CA ASN A 95 -9.35 22.85 15.40
C ASN A 95 -9.57 22.40 13.92
N PHE A 96 -8.59 22.67 13.07
CA PHE A 96 -8.56 22.13 11.70
C PHE A 96 -8.08 20.68 11.77
N THR A 97 -9.02 19.75 11.73
CA THR A 97 -8.72 18.32 11.62
C THR A 97 -8.69 17.91 10.15
N PRO A 98 -7.51 17.64 9.54
CA PRO A 98 -7.43 17.27 8.14
C PRO A 98 -8.05 15.89 7.89
N THR A 99 -9.00 15.82 6.96
CA THR A 99 -9.55 14.57 6.40
C THR A 99 -8.79 14.06 5.17
N ALA A 100 -7.89 14.89 4.65
CA ALA A 100 -6.97 14.56 3.58
C ALA A 100 -5.60 15.20 3.86
N ALA A 101 -4.53 14.47 3.56
CA ALA A 101 -3.17 14.96 3.68
C ALA A 101 -2.27 14.19 2.70
N TRP A 102 -1.19 14.84 2.27
CA TRP A 102 -0.07 14.19 1.63
C TRP A 102 1.23 14.71 2.26
N ILE A 103 2.22 13.85 2.35
CA ILE A 103 3.56 14.19 2.81
C ILE A 103 4.58 13.64 1.82
N GLU A 104 5.68 14.36 1.67
CA GLU A 104 6.87 13.90 0.98
C GLU A 104 7.98 13.72 2.02
N LEU A 105 8.59 12.54 2.01
CA LEU A 105 9.67 12.14 2.87
C LEU A 105 10.92 11.94 2.03
N THR A 106 12.07 12.26 2.61
CA THR A 106 13.39 11.99 2.05
C THR A 106 14.16 11.13 3.03
N SER A 107 15.00 10.24 2.52
CA SER A 107 15.85 9.40 3.37
C SER A 107 17.19 10.08 3.63
N SER A 108 17.69 9.96 4.86
CA SER A 108 19.07 10.32 5.19
C SER A 108 20.09 9.23 4.81
N LEU A 109 19.62 8.06 4.38
CA LEU A 109 20.47 6.95 3.97
C LEU A 109 20.96 7.15 2.53
N ASP A 110 22.26 6.90 2.31
CA ASP A 110 22.92 7.13 1.01
C ASP A 110 22.27 6.32 -0.12
N GLU A 111 21.85 5.09 0.19
CA GLU A 111 21.13 4.17 -0.70
C GLU A 111 19.78 4.69 -1.20
N TRP A 112 19.21 5.73 -0.57
CA TRP A 112 17.89 6.30 -0.89
C TRP A 112 17.90 7.83 -1.05
N ARG A 113 19.09 8.44 -1.15
CA ARG A 113 19.28 9.90 -1.14
C ARG A 113 18.53 10.65 -2.25
N ASP A 114 18.44 10.04 -3.42
CA ASP A 114 17.84 10.64 -4.62
C ASP A 114 16.41 10.12 -4.91
N THR A 115 15.84 9.35 -3.99
CA THR A 115 14.47 8.84 -4.10
C THR A 115 13.52 9.63 -3.21
N SER A 116 12.39 10.04 -3.77
CA SER A 116 11.30 10.64 -3.00
C SER A 116 10.29 9.60 -2.54
N PHE A 117 9.78 9.76 -1.32
CA PHE A 117 8.73 8.89 -0.78
C PHE A 117 7.49 9.73 -0.50
N ARG A 118 6.35 9.37 -1.09
CA ARG A 118 5.11 10.15 -0.95
C ARG A 118 4.03 9.29 -0.33
N LEU A 119 3.45 9.77 0.76
CA LEU A 119 2.29 9.13 1.39
C LEU A 119 1.11 10.08 1.27
N ALA A 120 0.00 9.61 0.71
CA ALA A 120 -1.23 10.37 0.56
C ALA A 120 -2.42 9.58 1.14
N ALA A 121 -3.26 10.26 1.91
CA ALA A 121 -4.48 9.68 2.47
C ALA A 121 -5.64 10.66 2.40
N ALA A 122 -6.83 10.20 2.02
CA ALA A 122 -8.04 11.00 1.98
C ALA A 122 -9.31 10.19 2.26
N LYS A 123 -10.25 10.77 3.00
CA LYS A 123 -11.62 10.26 3.19
C LYS A 123 -12.63 11.10 2.40
N ALA A 124 -13.85 10.58 2.24
CA ALA A 124 -14.93 11.22 1.47
C ALA A 124 -14.56 11.54 0.01
N THR A 125 -13.82 10.63 -0.62
CA THR A 125 -13.38 10.73 -2.02
C THR A 125 -14.37 10.03 -2.97
N ALA A 126 -14.17 10.16 -4.28
CA ALA A 126 -15.03 9.53 -5.29
C ALA A 126 -14.84 8.01 -5.37
N GLU A 127 -13.65 7.52 -5.04
CA GLU A 127 -13.26 6.12 -5.20
C GLU A 127 -12.56 5.61 -3.95
N ARG A 128 -12.70 4.31 -3.68
CA ARG A 128 -11.97 3.64 -2.60
C ARG A 128 -10.78 2.92 -3.23
N GLN A 129 -9.57 3.33 -2.87
CA GLN A 129 -8.35 2.72 -3.40
C GLN A 129 -7.26 2.68 -2.32
N LEU A 130 -6.45 1.64 -2.33
CA LEU A 130 -5.13 1.64 -1.70
C LEU A 130 -4.13 1.05 -2.68
N SER A 131 -3.07 1.79 -2.96
CA SER A 131 -2.02 1.33 -3.86
C SER A 131 -0.63 1.80 -3.43
N ILE A 132 0.37 0.97 -3.76
CA ILE A 132 1.79 1.33 -3.76
C ILE A 132 2.21 1.47 -5.22
N THR A 133 2.92 2.54 -5.57
CA THR A 133 3.51 2.74 -6.90
C THR A 133 4.99 3.02 -6.74
N VAL A 134 5.82 2.26 -7.45
CA VAL A 134 7.27 2.48 -7.56
C VAL A 134 7.56 2.94 -8.97
N ALA A 135 8.02 4.17 -9.12
CA ALA A 135 8.39 4.75 -10.41
C ALA A 135 9.89 4.67 -10.61
N PHE A 136 10.29 4.19 -11.79
CA PHE A 136 11.69 4.07 -12.18
C PHE A 136 12.11 5.26 -13.04
N ASN A 137 13.38 5.66 -12.91
CA ASN A 137 14.00 6.66 -13.76
C ASN A 137 13.92 6.27 -15.24
N SER A 138 13.78 7.24 -16.12
CA SER A 138 13.85 7.01 -17.57
C SER A 138 15.18 6.37 -17.95
N GLY A 139 15.15 5.30 -18.76
CA GLY A 139 16.35 4.58 -19.19
C GLY A 139 16.61 3.25 -18.45
N VAL A 140 15.90 2.98 -17.34
CA VAL A 140 15.98 1.66 -16.67
C VAL A 140 15.33 0.58 -17.54
N PHE A 141 14.15 0.88 -18.09
CA PHE A 141 13.35 -0.02 -18.92
C PHE A 141 13.13 0.56 -20.33
N GLN A 142 14.22 0.75 -21.08
CA GLN A 142 14.24 1.43 -22.38
C GLN A 142 13.81 2.93 -22.28
N ASP A 143 13.31 3.50 -23.38
CA ASP A 143 13.06 4.95 -23.52
C ASP A 143 11.78 5.47 -22.82
N GLN A 144 11.16 4.67 -21.95
CA GLN A 144 9.91 5.03 -21.29
C GLN A 144 10.04 4.98 -19.77
N GLN A 145 9.29 5.84 -19.08
CA GLN A 145 9.15 5.75 -17.63
C GLN A 145 8.28 4.53 -17.31
N CYS A 146 8.80 3.62 -16.49
CA CYS A 146 8.09 2.42 -16.08
C CYS A 146 7.73 2.49 -14.60
N THR A 147 6.61 1.89 -14.24
CA THR A 147 6.10 1.86 -12.88
C THR A 147 5.68 0.45 -12.50
N LEU A 148 5.96 0.05 -11.27
CA LEU A 148 5.33 -1.10 -10.62
C LEU A 148 4.23 -0.58 -9.69
N THR A 149 2.98 -0.93 -9.98
CA THR A 149 1.81 -0.58 -9.18
C THR A 149 1.24 -1.82 -8.51
N VAL A 150 1.13 -1.79 -7.19
CA VAL A 150 0.49 -2.81 -6.38
C VAL A 150 -0.83 -2.27 -5.86
N ILE A 151 -1.93 -2.76 -6.40
CA ILE A 151 -3.28 -2.43 -5.94
C ILE A 151 -3.61 -3.37 -4.79
N ILE A 152 -3.67 -2.83 -3.59
CA ILE A 152 -3.99 -3.58 -2.37
C ILE A 152 -5.49 -3.61 -2.15
N GLN A 153 -6.20 -2.56 -2.56
CA GLN A 153 -7.65 -2.50 -2.48
C GLN A 153 -8.18 -1.55 -3.56
N ARG A 154 -9.30 -1.94 -4.19
CA ARG A 154 -10.10 -1.08 -5.05
C ARG A 154 -11.57 -1.37 -4.83
N ALA A 155 -12.38 -0.31 -4.73
CA ALA A 155 -13.80 -0.40 -4.39
C ALA A 155 -14.03 -1.27 -3.13
N LEU A 156 -15.07 -2.12 -3.15
CA LEU A 156 -15.42 -3.05 -2.06
C LEU A 156 -14.86 -4.47 -2.30
N ASN A 157 -13.70 -4.58 -2.95
CA ASN A 157 -13.05 -5.88 -3.26
C ASN A 157 -13.97 -6.92 -3.95
N VAL A 158 -15.00 -6.45 -4.66
CA VAL A 158 -16.07 -7.30 -5.25
C VAL A 158 -15.50 -8.30 -6.25
N ASP A 159 -14.50 -7.87 -7.02
CA ASP A 159 -13.73 -8.71 -7.90
C ASP A 159 -12.27 -8.71 -7.48
N ALA A 160 -11.79 -9.85 -6.98
CA ALA A 160 -10.42 -10.01 -6.52
C ALA A 160 -9.38 -9.79 -7.62
N SER A 161 -9.68 -10.09 -8.89
CA SER A 161 -8.73 -9.80 -9.97
C SER A 161 -8.61 -8.32 -10.31
N GLU A 162 -9.59 -7.51 -9.93
CA GLU A 162 -9.58 -6.05 -10.12
C GLU A 162 -9.14 -5.30 -8.86
N ALA A 163 -9.43 -5.88 -7.70
CA ALA A 163 -9.14 -5.29 -6.39
C ALA A 163 -7.71 -5.53 -5.90
N HIS A 164 -7.06 -6.57 -6.43
CA HIS A 164 -5.76 -7.04 -5.99
C HIS A 164 -4.87 -7.37 -7.17
N ARG A 165 -3.89 -6.52 -7.46
CA ARG A 165 -3.05 -6.63 -8.66
C ARG A 165 -1.62 -6.18 -8.38
N ILE A 166 -0.67 -6.81 -9.05
CA ILE A 166 0.69 -6.29 -9.23
C ILE A 166 0.84 -6.03 -10.73
N GLU A 167 1.14 -4.80 -11.11
CA GLU A 167 1.10 -4.33 -12.50
C GLU A 167 2.34 -3.55 -12.86
N TRP A 168 3.02 -3.97 -13.93
CA TRP A 168 4.03 -3.17 -14.60
C TRP A 168 3.38 -2.35 -15.72
N SER A 169 3.71 -1.06 -15.82
CA SER A 169 3.19 -0.21 -16.90
C SER A 169 3.90 -0.42 -18.24
N CYS A 170 5.05 -1.08 -18.25
CA CYS A 170 5.87 -1.36 -19.44
C CYS A 170 6.26 -2.85 -19.50
N ASP A 171 6.79 -3.29 -20.64
CA ASP A 171 7.42 -4.61 -20.73
C ASP A 171 8.76 -4.59 -20.01
N VAL A 172 8.89 -5.45 -19.01
CA VAL A 172 10.09 -5.58 -18.18
C VAL A 172 10.91 -6.83 -18.49
N SER A 173 10.45 -7.68 -19.42
CA SER A 173 11.00 -9.03 -19.63
C SER A 173 12.47 -9.05 -20.06
N GLU A 174 12.94 -8.03 -20.76
CA GLU A 174 14.35 -7.88 -21.15
C GLU A 174 15.28 -7.59 -19.95
N VAL A 175 14.79 -6.80 -18.99
CA VAL A 175 15.58 -6.33 -17.83
C VAL A 175 15.39 -7.25 -16.62
N LEU A 176 14.18 -7.78 -16.45
CA LEU A 176 13.75 -8.66 -15.37
C LEU A 176 13.25 -9.99 -15.94
N PRO A 177 14.16 -10.84 -16.44
CA PRO A 177 13.78 -12.18 -16.90
C PRO A 177 13.36 -13.06 -15.73
N ASP A 178 12.48 -14.02 -16.01
CA ASP A 178 12.12 -15.13 -15.12
C ASP A 178 11.51 -14.74 -13.76
N LEU A 179 10.74 -13.64 -13.72
CA LEU A 179 10.01 -13.21 -12.52
C LEU A 179 9.10 -14.33 -11.97
N GLN A 180 9.37 -14.70 -10.72
CA GLN A 180 8.65 -15.72 -9.96
C GLN A 180 7.41 -15.12 -9.30
N LEU A 181 6.30 -15.85 -9.37
CA LEU A 181 5.03 -15.40 -8.78
C LEU A 181 4.83 -15.98 -7.37
N PRO A 182 4.18 -15.23 -6.46
CA PRO A 182 3.73 -15.75 -5.19
C PRO A 182 2.79 -16.95 -5.39
N LYS A 183 2.78 -17.86 -4.42
CA LYS A 183 1.87 -19.02 -4.46
C LYS A 183 0.41 -18.55 -4.55
N GLY A 184 -0.34 -19.10 -5.50
CA GLY A 184 -1.74 -18.75 -5.71
C GLY A 184 -1.93 -17.43 -6.47
N TRP A 185 -0.91 -16.97 -7.19
CA TRP A 185 -1.00 -15.84 -8.12
C TRP A 185 -0.62 -16.31 -9.53
N LYS A 186 -1.16 -15.62 -10.54
CA LYS A 186 -0.94 -15.93 -11.96
C LYS A 186 -0.91 -14.66 -12.79
N TYR A 187 -0.31 -14.72 -13.97
CA TYR A 187 -0.49 -13.69 -14.98
C TYR A 187 -1.94 -13.68 -15.49
N VAL A 188 -2.45 -12.49 -15.83
CA VAL A 188 -3.79 -12.34 -16.42
C VAL A 188 -3.85 -13.00 -17.79
N GLU A 189 -2.87 -12.69 -18.64
CA GLU A 189 -2.70 -13.26 -19.98
C GLU A 189 -1.39 -14.05 -20.02
N ALA A 190 -1.33 -15.09 -20.85
CA ALA A 190 -0.16 -15.98 -20.88
C ALA A 190 1.05 -15.34 -21.59
N ASP A 191 0.79 -14.31 -22.39
CA ASP A 191 1.74 -13.55 -23.20
C ASP A 191 1.99 -12.14 -22.66
N ASP A 192 1.11 -11.63 -21.78
CA ASP A 192 1.32 -10.38 -21.05
C ASP A 192 1.74 -10.64 -19.59
N HIS A 193 3.05 -10.63 -19.36
CA HIS A 193 3.65 -10.83 -18.04
C HIS A 193 3.65 -9.58 -17.15
N ARG A 194 2.93 -8.52 -17.54
CA ARG A 194 2.91 -7.27 -16.76
C ARG A 194 1.94 -7.30 -15.61
N VAL A 195 0.84 -8.04 -15.75
CA VAL A 195 -0.24 -8.03 -14.77
C VAL A 195 -0.35 -9.38 -14.08
N VAL A 196 -0.17 -9.35 -12.75
CA VAL A 196 -0.31 -10.51 -11.88
C VAL A 196 -1.54 -10.32 -10.99
N ILE A 197 -2.39 -11.34 -10.96
CA ILE A 197 -3.62 -11.38 -10.16
C ILE A 197 -3.67 -12.63 -9.28
N PRO A 198 -4.43 -12.58 -8.19
CA PRO A 198 -4.70 -13.78 -7.41
C PRO A 198 -5.43 -14.85 -8.25
N GLN A 199 -5.04 -16.11 -8.06
CA GLN A 199 -5.72 -17.26 -8.62
C GLN A 199 -6.88 -17.68 -7.70
N ARG A 200 -8.10 -17.71 -8.25
CA ARG A 200 -9.27 -18.25 -7.56
C ARG A 200 -9.10 -19.76 -7.36
N SER A 201 -9.26 -20.26 -6.12
CA SER A 201 -9.35 -21.70 -5.90
C SER A 201 -10.76 -22.18 -6.28
N GLU A 202 -10.87 -23.30 -7.01
CA GLU A 202 -12.16 -23.84 -7.47
C GLU A 202 -13.08 -24.29 -6.32
N HIS A 203 -12.58 -24.33 -5.08
CA HIS A 203 -13.26 -24.87 -3.90
C HIS A 203 -13.58 -23.82 -2.84
N ALA A 204 -13.21 -22.54 -3.04
CA ALA A 204 -13.55 -21.47 -2.12
C ALA A 204 -14.91 -20.85 -2.50
N THR A 205 -15.94 -21.16 -1.72
CA THR A 205 -17.27 -20.52 -1.80
C THR A 205 -17.34 -19.18 -1.09
N ALA A 206 -16.29 -18.78 -0.35
CA ALA A 206 -16.21 -17.46 0.23
C ALA A 206 -15.82 -16.46 -0.86
N ALA A 207 -16.60 -15.38 -1.00
CA ALA A 207 -16.05 -14.14 -1.53
C ALA A 207 -14.77 -13.84 -0.74
N TRP A 208 -13.77 -13.29 -1.39
CA TRP A 208 -12.51 -12.94 -0.77
C TRP A 208 -12.77 -11.97 0.41
N GLU A 209 -13.00 -12.47 1.64
CA GLU A 209 -13.10 -11.66 2.85
C GLU A 209 -11.70 -11.17 3.23
N LEU A 210 -11.13 -10.29 2.40
CA LEU A 210 -9.76 -9.78 2.52
C LEU A 210 -9.64 -8.55 3.43
N GLY A 211 -10.48 -8.53 4.47
CA GLY A 211 -10.55 -7.42 5.40
C GLY A 211 -11.21 -6.20 4.76
N ASP A 212 -12.50 -6.33 4.46
CA ASP A 212 -13.42 -5.22 4.22
C ASP A 212 -13.83 -4.51 5.51
N GLU A 213 -13.23 -4.89 6.65
CA GLU A 213 -13.43 -4.17 7.90
C GLU A 213 -13.12 -2.69 7.69
N ALA A 214 -14.10 -1.86 8.04
CA ALA A 214 -13.87 -0.43 8.18
C ALA A 214 -12.64 -0.24 9.07
N SER A 215 -11.76 0.72 8.75
CA SER A 215 -10.48 0.90 9.44
C SER A 215 -10.57 1.22 10.94
N ALA A 216 -11.76 1.15 11.56
CA ALA A 216 -11.90 0.90 12.99
C ALA A 216 -13.25 0.25 13.34
N CYS A 217 -13.20 -0.92 13.96
CA CYS A 217 -14.13 -1.22 15.06
C CYS A 217 -13.62 -0.47 16.30
N VAL A 218 -14.44 0.42 16.84
CA VAL A 218 -14.27 0.88 18.22
C VAL A 218 -15.23 0.03 19.03
N ASP A 219 -14.70 -0.75 19.98
CA ASP A 219 -15.48 -1.31 21.07
C ASP A 219 -16.19 -0.15 21.78
N THR A 220 -17.45 0.10 21.42
CA THR A 220 -18.30 0.91 22.28
C THR A 220 -18.49 0.11 23.55
N VAL A 221 -18.19 0.74 24.68
CA VAL A 221 -18.45 0.23 26.03
C VAL A 221 -19.95 0.09 26.22
N ASP A 222 -20.54 -0.94 25.61
CA ASP A 222 -21.79 -1.53 26.05
C ASP A 222 -21.82 -2.99 25.60
N SER A 223 -21.82 -3.87 26.59
CA SER A 223 -21.77 -5.32 26.46
C SER A 223 -22.79 -5.88 25.46
N SER A 224 -22.34 -6.51 24.38
CA SER A 224 -22.52 -7.97 24.12
C SER A 224 -22.33 -8.33 22.63
N GLY A 225 -21.23 -9.04 22.34
CA GLY A 225 -21.04 -9.83 21.12
C GLY A 225 -19.71 -9.56 20.42
N PRO A 226 -18.86 -10.58 20.15
CA PRO A 226 -17.72 -10.41 19.27
C PRO A 226 -18.22 -10.20 17.83
N CYS A 227 -17.64 -9.23 17.13
CA CYS A 227 -17.85 -9.05 15.70
C CYS A 227 -17.48 -10.36 14.97
N SER A 228 -18.42 -10.86 14.17
CA SER A 228 -18.28 -12.00 13.28
C SER A 228 -18.22 -11.53 11.84
#